data_AF-A0A1F8LQU5-F1
#
_entry.id   AF-A0A1F8LQU5-F1
#
_cell.length_a   1.000
_cell.length_b   1.000
_cell.length_c   1.000
_cell.angle_alpha   90.00
_cell.angle_beta   90.00
_cell.angle_gamma   90.00
#
_symmetry.space_group_name_H-M   'P 1'
#
loop_
_entity.id
_entity.type
_entity.pdbx_description
1 polymer ?
#
loop_
_entity_poly.entity_id
_entity_poly.type
_entity_poly.pdbx_seq_one_letter_code
_entity_poly.pdbx_strand_id
1 'polypeptide(L)'
;MDTNQPTSTKVSLSLFTWIVVLLVSDLPNAIWQSLCGTPPAWLFWIKIGLLLTIILISLAWKPIQIVRPYFILLLVLMLALWGMSWLMGTAAYLQWQNQVGWVAAMAGFQLLKLAVAFIMIMVLLLMGRRRKEFFLTRGELGAPIKPSKAEAKPGNRPISWGILGLILGFCIMPLTLLFFGSADLPFVDLLVRALPLIPVAFLFAGTNAFAEEMQYRASLLGDLQKIVGADQAIWLSATFFGFAHYFGGAPAGIPGVLIAGLLGALFARCMLGSKGIVVPWFIHFCQNAVIFTFWAIGSVA
;
A
#
# COMPACT_ATOMS: atom_id res chain seq x y z
N MET A 1 3.33 -25.03 20.87
CA MET A 1 2.79 -24.78 22.22
C MET A 1 3.66 -23.69 22.83
N ASP A 2 3.06 -22.51 23.02
CA ASP A 2 3.40 -21.44 23.98
C ASP A 2 2.72 -20.15 23.50
N THR A 3 1.43 -20.00 23.82
CA THR A 3 0.60 -18.86 23.40
C THR A 3 0.34 -17.83 24.50
N ASN A 4 0.99 -17.95 25.66
CA ASN A 4 0.80 -17.03 26.78
C ASN A 4 2.01 -16.12 26.96
N GLN A 5 2.29 -15.25 25.99
CA GLN A 5 3.07 -14.05 26.30
C GLN A 5 2.20 -13.09 27.13
N PRO A 6 2.70 -12.57 28.25
CA PRO A 6 1.94 -11.65 29.10
C PRO A 6 1.53 -10.39 28.32
N THR A 7 0.34 -9.89 28.60
CA THR A 7 -0.31 -8.76 27.90
C THR A 7 0.59 -7.52 27.87
N SER A 8 1.39 -7.29 28.91
CA SER A 8 2.35 -6.18 28.98
C SER A 8 3.47 -6.26 27.94
N THR A 9 3.97 -7.45 27.62
CA THR A 9 5.00 -7.66 26.59
C THR A 9 4.48 -7.37 25.19
N LYS A 10 3.21 -7.71 24.91
CA LYS A 10 2.57 -7.39 23.63
C LYS A 10 2.37 -5.88 23.45
N VAL A 11 1.93 -5.18 24.50
CA VAL A 11 1.79 -3.71 24.48
C VAL A 11 3.14 -3.03 24.23
N SER A 12 4.21 -3.51 24.89
CA SER A 12 5.57 -3.00 24.69
C SER A 12 6.07 -3.21 23.25
N LEU A 13 5.85 -4.39 22.65
CA LEU A 13 6.25 -4.66 21.26
C LEU A 13 5.44 -3.86 20.23
N SER A 14 4.14 -3.68 20.47
CA SER A 14 3.31 -2.85 19.60
C SER A 14 3.80 -1.41 19.59
N LEU A 15 4.01 -0.81 20.77
CA LEU A 15 4.52 0.55 20.90
C LEU A 15 5.89 0.71 20.23
N PHE A 16 6.81 -0.23 20.48
CA PHE A 16 8.12 -0.25 19.84
C PHE A 16 7.99 -0.27 18.31
N THR A 17 7.14 -1.14 17.77
CA THR A 17 6.93 -1.25 16.32
C THR A 17 6.36 0.05 15.74
N TRP A 18 5.41 0.70 16.42
CA TRP A 18 4.87 2.01 16.04
C TRP A 18 5.93 3.09 15.95
N ILE A 19 6.77 3.21 16.98
CA ILE A 19 7.84 4.20 17.00
C ILE A 19 8.76 4.01 15.81
N VAL A 20 9.19 2.77 15.56
CA VAL A 20 10.07 2.46 14.42
C VAL A 20 9.38 2.79 13.10
N VAL A 21 8.14 2.36 12.87
CA VAL A 21 7.39 2.63 11.63
C VAL A 21 7.23 4.12 11.39
N LEU A 22 6.89 4.90 12.40
CA LEU A 22 6.77 6.36 12.27
C LEU A 22 8.11 7.00 11.90
N LEU A 23 9.20 6.58 12.55
CA LEU A 23 10.56 7.08 12.29
C LEU A 23 11.09 6.71 10.91
N VAL A 24 10.66 5.59 10.31
CA VAL A 24 11.12 5.18 8.98
C VAL A 24 10.15 5.56 7.85
N SER A 25 8.91 5.93 8.18
CA SER A 25 7.93 6.47 7.23
C SER A 25 8.35 7.83 6.68
N ASP A 26 7.55 8.44 5.81
CA ASP A 26 7.78 9.81 5.33
C ASP A 26 7.35 10.90 6.31
N LEU A 27 6.88 10.55 7.52
CA LEU A 27 6.57 11.53 8.57
C LEU A 27 7.77 12.43 8.92
N PRO A 28 8.98 11.90 9.23
CA PRO A 28 10.17 12.73 9.42
C PRO A 28 10.46 13.68 8.25
N ASN A 29 10.24 13.23 7.01
CA ASN A 29 10.42 14.08 5.83
C ASN A 29 9.38 15.19 5.79
N ALA A 30 8.11 14.88 6.08
CA ALA A 30 7.03 15.88 6.15
C ALA A 30 7.27 16.92 7.25
N ILE A 31 7.73 16.49 8.43
CA ILE A 31 8.12 17.39 9.54
C ILE A 31 9.31 18.24 9.14
N TRP A 32 10.32 17.66 8.49
CA TRP A 32 11.46 18.45 8.00
C TRP A 32 11.02 19.48 6.96
N GLN A 33 10.14 19.10 6.02
CA GLN A 33 9.59 19.99 5.01
C GLN A 33 8.88 21.20 5.61
N SER A 34 8.11 21.00 6.68
CA SER A 34 7.37 22.09 7.33
C SER A 34 8.24 23.00 8.20
N LEU A 35 9.30 22.46 8.82
CA LEU A 35 10.13 23.22 9.76
C LEU A 35 11.39 23.82 9.12
N CYS A 36 11.97 23.13 8.14
CA CYS A 36 13.32 23.39 7.63
C CYS A 36 13.38 23.50 6.09
N GLY A 37 12.27 23.32 5.37
CA GLY A 37 12.25 23.28 3.90
C GLY A 37 12.66 21.91 3.36
N THR A 38 13.19 21.84 2.13
CA THR A 38 13.42 20.58 1.41
C THR A 38 14.15 19.51 2.26
N PRO A 39 13.56 18.31 2.47
CA PRO A 39 14.18 17.24 3.23
C PRO A 39 15.52 16.80 2.61
N PRO A 40 16.58 16.70 3.42
CA PRO A 40 17.88 16.33 2.91
C PRO A 40 17.95 14.84 2.55
N ALA A 41 18.72 14.51 1.51
CA ALA A 41 18.86 13.13 1.04
C ALA A 41 19.44 12.17 2.10
N TRP A 42 20.26 12.67 3.03
CA TRP A 42 20.81 11.85 4.12
C TRP A 42 19.75 11.33 5.10
N LEU A 43 18.56 11.95 5.16
CA LEU A 43 17.49 11.52 6.05
C LEU A 43 17.02 10.10 5.68
N PHE A 44 17.04 9.74 4.39
CA PHE A 44 16.79 8.38 3.95
C PHE A 44 17.79 7.39 4.55
N TRP A 45 19.09 7.71 4.48
CA TRP A 45 20.14 6.82 4.98
C TRP A 45 20.13 6.67 6.50
N ILE A 46 19.67 7.69 7.25
CA ILE A 46 19.42 7.55 8.70
C ILE A 46 18.35 6.50 8.97
N LYS A 47 17.24 6.49 8.21
CA LYS A 47 16.17 5.49 8.38
C LYS A 47 16.66 4.08 8.06
N ILE A 48 17.46 3.92 7.01
CA ILE A 48 18.12 2.66 6.65
C ILE A 48 19.06 2.20 7.77
N GLY A 49 19.89 3.10 8.30
CA GLY A 49 20.78 2.83 9.43
C GLY A 49 20.03 2.41 10.69
N LEU A 50 18.88 3.04 10.98
CA LEU A 50 18.00 2.67 12.09
C LEU A 50 17.48 1.23 11.93
N LEU A 51 16.93 0.88 10.76
CA LEU A 51 16.43 -0.48 10.50
C LEU A 51 17.55 -1.53 10.60
N LEU A 52 18.71 -1.27 10.00
CA LEU A 52 19.86 -2.16 10.09
C LEU A 52 20.30 -2.36 11.55
N THR A 53 20.39 -1.27 12.32
CA THR A 53 20.75 -1.33 13.74
C THR A 53 19.76 -2.18 14.54
N ILE A 54 18.46 -1.98 14.35
CA ILE A 54 17.42 -2.77 15.03
C ILE A 54 17.51 -4.25 14.63
N ILE A 55 17.71 -4.55 13.35
CA ILE A 55 17.88 -5.92 12.85
C ILE A 55 19.11 -6.57 13.50
N LEU A 56 20.25 -5.87 13.58
CA LEU A 56 21.46 -6.39 14.22
C LEU A 56 21.28 -6.60 15.73
N ILE A 57 20.71 -5.64 16.44
CA ILE A 57 20.41 -5.78 17.87
C ILE A 57 19.48 -6.98 18.11
N SER A 58 18.49 -7.19 17.23
CA SER A 58 17.58 -8.32 17.33
C SER A 58 18.29 -9.68 17.15
N LEU A 59 19.51 -9.75 16.61
CA LEU A 59 20.28 -11.01 16.61
C LEU A 59 20.65 -11.45 18.04
N ALA A 60 20.98 -10.49 18.91
CA ALA A 60 21.39 -10.75 20.29
C ALA A 60 20.24 -10.62 21.30
N TRP A 61 19.19 -9.83 21.00
CA TRP A 61 18.16 -9.49 21.98
C TRP A 61 16.80 -10.17 21.69
N LYS A 62 16.52 -11.24 22.46
CA LYS A 62 15.32 -12.09 22.33
C LYS A 62 13.97 -11.36 22.25
N PRO A 63 13.68 -10.30 23.03
CA PRO A 63 12.37 -9.65 23.01
C PRO A 63 11.96 -9.13 21.63
N ILE A 64 12.89 -8.57 20.86
CA ILE A 64 12.61 -7.98 19.53
C ILE A 64 12.89 -8.95 18.37
N GLN A 65 13.36 -10.17 18.63
CA GLN A 65 13.61 -11.18 17.58
C GLN A 65 12.35 -11.51 16.78
N ILE A 66 11.19 -11.53 17.44
CA ILE A 66 9.94 -11.92 16.82
C ILE A 66 9.47 -10.92 15.75
N VAL A 67 9.82 -9.63 15.88
CA VAL A 67 9.50 -8.57 14.91
C VAL A 67 10.57 -8.38 13.83
N ARG A 68 11.74 -9.05 13.94
CA ARG A 68 12.83 -8.95 12.95
C ARG A 68 12.38 -9.19 11.50
N PRO A 69 11.58 -10.23 11.18
CA PRO A 69 11.09 -10.44 9.81
C PRO A 69 10.39 -9.21 9.22
N TYR A 70 9.60 -8.51 10.03
CA TYR A 70 8.88 -7.32 9.61
C TYR A 70 9.83 -6.16 9.27
N PHE A 71 10.85 -5.91 10.10
CA PHE A 71 11.83 -4.86 9.81
C PHE A 71 12.72 -5.17 8.62
N ILE A 72 13.04 -6.46 8.37
CA ILE A 72 13.71 -6.87 7.13
C ILE A 72 12.84 -6.53 5.91
N LEU A 73 11.53 -6.82 5.97
CA LEU A 73 10.62 -6.51 4.87
C LEU A 73 10.50 -5.00 4.63
N LEU A 74 10.42 -4.19 5.69
CA LEU A 74 10.45 -2.73 5.57
C LEU A 74 11.76 -2.22 4.96
N LEU A 75 12.90 -2.75 5.41
CA LEU A 75 14.21 -2.38 4.86
C LEU A 75 14.28 -2.69 3.36
N VAL A 76 13.88 -3.89 2.95
CA VAL A 76 13.89 -4.27 1.55
C VAL A 76 12.94 -3.41 0.74
N LEU A 77 11.72 -3.16 1.23
CA LEU A 77 10.77 -2.29 0.55
C LEU A 77 11.34 -0.88 0.33
N MET A 78 11.94 -0.29 1.37
CA MET A 78 12.53 1.05 1.28
C MET A 78 13.71 1.10 0.30
N LEU A 79 14.59 0.10 0.32
CA LEU A 79 15.70 0.02 -0.62
C LEU A 79 15.23 -0.21 -2.06
N ALA A 80 14.20 -1.03 -2.26
CA ALA A 80 13.64 -1.30 -3.57
C ALA A 80 12.93 -0.07 -4.16
N LEU A 81 12.16 0.66 -3.34
CA LEU A 81 11.54 1.93 -3.72
C LEU A 81 12.59 3.00 -4.01
N TRP A 82 13.64 3.11 -3.19
CA TRP A 82 14.77 4.00 -3.46
C TRP A 82 15.47 3.64 -4.77
N GLY A 83 15.71 2.36 -5.03
CA GLY A 83 16.32 1.89 -6.28
C GLY A 83 15.48 2.20 -7.50
N MET A 84 14.16 2.06 -7.40
CA MET A 84 13.21 2.50 -8.42
C MET A 84 13.33 4.02 -8.66
N SER A 85 13.29 4.84 -7.61
CA SER A 85 13.41 6.30 -7.73
C SER A 85 14.77 6.75 -8.28
N TRP A 86 15.85 6.08 -7.87
CA TRP A 86 17.19 6.33 -8.37
C TRP A 86 17.28 6.05 -9.87
N LEU A 87 16.75 4.90 -10.33
CA LEU A 87 16.74 4.55 -11.75
C LEU A 87 15.94 5.58 -12.56
N MET A 88 14.77 5.97 -12.07
CA MET A 88 13.93 7.00 -12.69
C MET A 88 14.61 8.38 -12.74
N GLY A 89 15.51 8.67 -11.80
CA GLY A 89 16.29 9.91 -11.75
C GLY A 89 17.54 9.93 -12.65
N THR A 90 17.87 8.82 -13.32
CA THR A 90 19.04 8.79 -14.22
C THR A 90 18.78 9.59 -15.49
N ALA A 91 19.83 10.20 -16.06
CA ALA A 91 19.73 10.95 -17.31
C ALA A 91 19.15 10.11 -18.46
N ALA A 92 19.53 8.82 -18.53
CA ALA A 92 19.02 7.89 -19.54
C ALA A 92 17.50 7.67 -19.42
N TYR A 93 16.99 7.45 -18.20
CA TYR A 93 15.56 7.26 -17.98
C TYR A 93 14.77 8.53 -18.29
N LEU A 94 15.24 9.69 -17.80
CA LEU A 94 14.59 10.98 -18.06
C LEU A 94 14.58 11.32 -19.55
N GLN A 95 15.68 11.09 -20.26
CA GLN A 95 15.75 11.29 -21.71
C GLN A 95 14.78 10.37 -22.45
N TRP A 96 14.76 9.07 -22.12
CA TRP A 96 13.84 8.11 -22.71
C TRP A 96 12.38 8.51 -22.43
N GLN A 97 12.04 8.82 -21.18
CA GLN A 97 10.68 9.19 -20.77
C GLN A 97 10.17 10.43 -21.53
N ASN A 98 11.04 11.42 -21.74
CA ASN A 98 10.69 12.65 -22.47
C ASN A 98 10.51 12.43 -23.99
N GLN A 99 11.03 11.34 -24.53
CA GLN A 99 10.94 11.02 -25.97
C GLN A 99 9.78 10.09 -26.31
N VAL A 100 9.24 9.37 -25.33
CA VAL A 100 8.14 8.42 -25.53
C VAL A 100 6.79 9.02 -25.15
N GLY A 101 5.72 8.52 -25.76
CA GLY A 101 4.36 8.92 -25.38
C GLY A 101 3.95 8.39 -23.99
N TRP A 102 2.87 8.96 -23.44
CA TRP A 102 2.36 8.65 -22.10
C TRP A 102 2.22 7.15 -21.82
N VAL A 103 1.71 6.37 -22.79
CA VAL A 103 1.54 4.92 -22.64
C VAL A 103 2.85 4.22 -22.33
N ALA A 104 3.92 4.52 -23.09
CA ALA A 104 5.21 3.87 -22.91
C ALA A 104 5.90 4.34 -21.60
N ALA A 105 5.83 5.64 -21.29
CA ALA A 105 6.33 6.18 -20.03
C ALA A 105 5.64 5.53 -18.82
N MET A 106 4.31 5.44 -18.85
CA MET A 106 3.51 4.84 -17.78
C MET A 106 3.76 3.33 -17.68
N ALA A 107 3.92 2.63 -18.81
CA ALA A 107 4.33 1.22 -18.80
C ALA A 107 5.69 1.02 -18.11
N GLY A 108 6.68 1.85 -18.40
CA GLY A 108 7.97 1.83 -17.71
C GLY A 108 7.83 2.02 -16.21
N PHE A 109 7.07 3.01 -15.77
CA PHE A 109 6.77 3.25 -14.36
C PHE A 109 6.08 2.06 -13.68
N GLN A 110 5.05 1.49 -14.32
CA GLN A 110 4.31 0.33 -13.79
C GLN A 110 5.18 -0.93 -13.73
N LEU A 111 6.07 -1.14 -14.70
CA LEU A 111 7.03 -2.24 -14.67
C LEU A 111 7.98 -2.13 -13.48
N LEU A 112 8.46 -0.93 -13.15
CA LEU A 112 9.28 -0.71 -11.96
C LEU A 112 8.51 -0.98 -10.67
N LYS A 113 7.24 -0.53 -10.56
CA LYS A 113 6.39 -0.86 -9.40
C LYS A 113 6.16 -2.36 -9.25
N LEU A 114 5.92 -3.06 -10.37
CA LEU A 114 5.78 -4.51 -10.36
C LEU A 114 7.09 -5.19 -9.97
N ALA A 115 8.25 -4.70 -10.41
CA ALA A 115 9.55 -5.21 -10.00
C ALA A 115 9.73 -5.13 -8.48
N VAL A 116 9.39 -3.99 -7.85
CA VAL A 116 9.39 -3.85 -6.38
C VAL A 116 8.45 -4.88 -5.73
N ALA A 117 7.23 -5.07 -6.25
CA ALA A 117 6.31 -6.08 -5.74
C ALA A 117 6.86 -7.51 -5.86
N PHE A 118 7.51 -7.85 -6.98
CA PHE A 118 8.13 -9.15 -7.19
C PHE A 118 9.33 -9.38 -6.27
N ILE A 119 10.14 -8.35 -6.00
CA ILE A 119 11.20 -8.41 -4.97
C ILE A 119 10.59 -8.77 -3.62
N MET A 120 9.50 -8.12 -3.21
CA MET A 120 8.83 -8.43 -1.95
C MET A 120 8.30 -9.87 -1.89
N ILE A 121 7.69 -10.36 -2.98
CA ILE A 121 7.24 -11.76 -3.09
C ILE A 121 8.43 -12.71 -2.97
N MET A 122 9.52 -12.46 -3.71
CA MET A 122 10.72 -13.28 -3.68
C MET A 122 11.31 -13.36 -2.28
N VAL A 123 11.44 -12.24 -1.58
CA VAL A 123 11.96 -12.21 -0.19
C VAL A 123 11.07 -13.02 0.75
N LEU A 124 9.75 -12.88 0.67
CA LEU A 124 8.83 -13.67 1.49
C LEU A 124 8.98 -15.18 1.24
N LEU A 125 9.12 -15.58 -0.03
CA LEU A 125 9.35 -16.97 -0.40
C LEU A 125 10.70 -17.49 0.11
N LEU A 126 11.78 -16.69 0.01
CA LEU A 126 13.10 -17.00 0.55
C LEU A 126 13.11 -17.09 2.09
N MET A 127 12.23 -16.34 2.76
CA MET A 127 11.96 -16.46 4.19
C MET A 127 11.09 -17.69 4.55
N GLY A 128 10.79 -18.56 3.57
CA GLY A 128 10.02 -19.79 3.77
C GLY A 128 8.51 -19.59 3.88
N ARG A 129 7.99 -18.40 3.55
CA ARG A 129 6.54 -18.12 3.63
C ARG A 129 5.82 -18.70 2.42
N ARG A 130 4.69 -19.35 2.66
CA ARG A 130 3.79 -19.76 1.57
C ARG A 130 2.90 -18.59 1.16
N ARG A 131 2.45 -18.57 -0.10
CA ARG A 131 1.58 -17.52 -0.65
C ARG A 131 0.38 -17.17 0.23
N LYS A 132 -0.24 -18.17 0.86
CA LYS A 132 -1.36 -18.00 1.80
C LYS A 132 -1.03 -17.23 3.08
N GLU A 133 0.23 -17.22 3.50
CA GLU A 133 0.68 -16.60 4.76
C GLU A 133 0.88 -15.08 4.61
N PHE A 134 1.00 -14.61 3.37
CA PHE A 134 1.07 -13.19 3.00
C PHE A 134 -0.05 -12.83 2.01
N PHE A 135 -1.17 -13.54 2.05
CA PHE A 135 -2.41 -13.21 1.32
C PHE A 135 -2.34 -13.20 -0.21
N LEU A 136 -1.27 -13.73 -0.82
CA LEU A 136 -1.17 -13.92 -2.28
C LEU A 136 -1.99 -15.14 -2.74
N THR A 137 -3.30 -15.09 -2.46
CA THR A 137 -4.28 -16.10 -2.86
C THR A 137 -5.61 -15.42 -3.16
N ARG A 138 -6.55 -16.17 -3.76
CA ARG A 138 -7.91 -15.68 -4.01
C ARG A 138 -8.65 -15.27 -2.74
N GLY A 139 -8.36 -15.90 -1.60
CA GLY A 139 -9.12 -15.73 -0.37
C GLY A 139 -10.50 -16.40 -0.41
N GLU A 140 -11.27 -16.16 0.65
CA GLU A 140 -12.57 -16.74 0.95
C GLU A 140 -13.70 -15.77 0.56
N LEU A 141 -13.89 -15.54 -0.75
CA LEU A 141 -14.86 -14.56 -1.27
C LEU A 141 -16.31 -14.85 -0.85
N GLY A 142 -16.68 -16.13 -0.73
CA GLY A 142 -18.01 -16.56 -0.31
C GLY A 142 -18.20 -16.61 1.20
N ALA A 143 -17.13 -16.43 1.99
CA ALA A 143 -17.26 -16.47 3.44
C ALA A 143 -18.05 -15.25 3.94
N PRO A 144 -18.95 -15.45 4.91
CA PRO A 144 -19.68 -14.36 5.51
C PRO A 144 -18.74 -13.45 6.30
N ILE A 145 -18.98 -12.15 6.24
CA ILE A 145 -18.39 -11.21 7.18
C ILE A 145 -18.93 -11.58 8.55
N LYS A 146 -18.05 -11.97 9.48
CA LYS A 146 -18.47 -12.32 10.84
C LYS A 146 -19.17 -11.10 11.45
N PRO A 147 -20.46 -11.19 11.83
CA PRO A 147 -21.09 -10.09 12.55
C PRO A 147 -20.34 -9.87 13.86
N SER A 148 -20.24 -8.62 14.30
CA SER A 148 -19.88 -8.37 15.69
C SER A 148 -20.90 -9.09 16.60
N LYS A 149 -20.52 -9.49 17.81
CA LYS A 149 -21.43 -10.22 18.73
C LYS A 149 -22.78 -9.50 18.97
N ALA A 150 -22.86 -8.20 18.67
CA ALA A 150 -24.05 -7.37 18.81
C ALA A 150 -25.03 -7.44 17.62
N GLU A 151 -24.66 -8.03 16.48
CA GLU A 151 -25.40 -7.90 15.20
C GLU A 151 -26.00 -9.21 14.67
N ALA A 152 -25.90 -10.31 15.44
CA ALA A 152 -26.49 -11.58 15.08
C ALA A 152 -28.03 -11.55 15.26
N LYS A 153 -28.73 -10.85 14.36
CA LYS A 153 -30.19 -10.94 14.25
C LYS A 153 -30.57 -12.26 13.56
N PRO A 154 -31.48 -13.06 14.14
CA PRO A 154 -32.01 -14.24 13.47
C PRO A 154 -32.68 -13.86 12.14
N GLY A 155 -32.30 -14.51 11.04
CA GLY A 155 -32.95 -14.35 9.73
C GLY A 155 -32.20 -13.52 8.68
N ASN A 156 -31.15 -12.77 9.05
CA ASN A 156 -30.34 -12.04 8.07
C ASN A 156 -29.28 -12.95 7.43
N ARG A 157 -29.27 -13.02 6.10
CA ARG A 157 -28.15 -13.63 5.36
C ARG A 157 -26.92 -12.73 5.49
N PRO A 158 -25.82 -13.18 6.09
CA PRO A 158 -24.61 -12.38 6.21
C PRO A 158 -24.04 -12.06 4.82
N ILE A 159 -23.62 -10.81 4.61
CA ILE A 159 -22.96 -10.37 3.37
C ILE A 159 -21.62 -11.09 3.25
N SER A 160 -21.30 -11.60 2.06
CA SER A 160 -20.00 -12.21 1.77
C SER A 160 -18.94 -11.17 1.46
N TRP A 161 -17.67 -11.50 1.66
CA TRP A 161 -16.56 -10.61 1.33
C TRP A 161 -16.52 -10.19 -0.15
N GLY A 162 -16.91 -11.09 -1.06
CA GLY A 162 -17.00 -10.79 -2.49
C GLY A 162 -18.07 -9.73 -2.79
N ILE A 163 -19.26 -9.85 -2.19
CA ILE A 163 -20.34 -8.87 -2.38
C ILE A 163 -19.95 -7.53 -1.78
N LEU A 164 -19.38 -7.52 -0.57
CA LEU A 164 -18.88 -6.29 0.03
C LEU A 164 -17.81 -5.64 -0.85
N GLY A 165 -16.88 -6.42 -1.39
CA GLY A 165 -15.85 -5.93 -2.30
C GLY A 165 -16.42 -5.25 -3.54
N LEU A 166 -17.46 -5.83 -4.14
CA LEU A 166 -18.16 -5.22 -5.27
C LEU A 166 -18.83 -3.90 -4.87
N ILE A 167 -19.58 -3.89 -3.76
CA ILE A 167 -20.25 -2.68 -3.26
C ILE A 167 -19.22 -1.57 -3.00
N LEU A 168 -18.16 -1.87 -2.25
CA LEU A 168 -17.11 -0.91 -1.93
C LEU A 168 -16.36 -0.43 -3.19
N GLY A 169 -16.07 -1.32 -4.14
CA GLY A 169 -15.43 -0.97 -5.40
C GLY A 169 -16.26 0.00 -6.25
N PHE A 170 -17.57 -0.21 -6.37
CA PHE A 170 -18.42 0.72 -7.11
C PHE A 170 -18.70 2.01 -6.33
N CYS A 171 -18.75 1.98 -4.99
CA CYS A 171 -18.91 3.18 -4.18
C CYS A 171 -17.65 4.06 -4.15
N ILE A 172 -16.44 3.48 -4.22
CA ILE A 172 -15.21 4.26 -4.16
C ILE A 172 -14.94 5.05 -5.44
N MET A 173 -15.43 4.58 -6.60
CA MET A 173 -15.28 5.29 -7.87
C MET A 173 -15.87 6.72 -7.85
N PRO A 174 -17.16 6.95 -7.52
CA PRO A 174 -17.71 8.30 -7.44
C PRO A 174 -17.07 9.13 -6.32
N LEU A 175 -16.71 8.52 -5.18
CA LEU A 175 -15.96 9.22 -4.14
C LEU A 175 -14.59 9.71 -4.64
N THR A 176 -13.94 8.92 -5.49
CA THR A 176 -12.66 9.28 -6.11
C THR A 176 -12.84 10.42 -7.11
N LEU A 177 -13.93 10.40 -7.89
CA LEU A 177 -14.27 11.49 -8.81
C LEU A 177 -14.43 12.84 -8.10
N LEU A 178 -14.98 12.86 -6.89
CA LEU A 178 -15.14 14.10 -6.11
C LEU A 178 -13.80 14.80 -5.82
N PHE A 179 -12.66 14.08 -5.84
CA PHE A 179 -11.34 14.67 -5.63
C PHE A 179 -10.79 15.45 -6.83
N PHE A 180 -11.22 15.12 -8.05
CA PHE A 180 -10.85 15.87 -9.25
C PHE A 180 -11.70 17.15 -9.41
N GLY A 181 -12.75 17.33 -8.60
CA GLY A 181 -13.60 18.52 -8.69
C GLY A 181 -14.37 18.62 -10.01
N SER A 182 -15.36 19.52 -10.07
CA SER A 182 -16.16 19.71 -11.29
C SER A 182 -15.40 20.47 -12.39
N ALA A 183 -14.37 21.23 -12.03
CA ALA A 183 -13.58 22.04 -12.96
C ALA A 183 -12.60 21.21 -13.81
N ASP A 184 -12.17 20.04 -13.32
CA ASP A 184 -11.29 19.13 -14.06
C ASP A 184 -12.06 18.05 -14.82
N LEU A 185 -13.40 18.15 -14.90
CA LEU A 185 -14.19 17.26 -15.72
C LEU A 185 -13.91 17.52 -17.20
N PRO A 186 -13.51 16.49 -17.96
CA PRO A 186 -13.17 16.67 -19.36
C PRO A 186 -14.39 17.02 -20.20
N PHE A 187 -14.20 17.94 -21.15
CA PHE A 187 -15.14 18.11 -22.25
C PHE A 187 -15.30 16.81 -23.04
N VAL A 188 -16.48 16.61 -23.63
CA VAL A 188 -16.82 15.38 -24.37
C VAL A 188 -15.78 15.04 -25.46
N ASP A 189 -15.20 16.05 -26.11
CA ASP A 189 -14.15 15.87 -27.12
C ASP A 189 -12.89 15.17 -26.57
N LEU A 190 -12.46 15.53 -25.35
CA LEU A 190 -11.32 14.90 -24.68
C LEU A 190 -11.61 13.44 -24.31
N LEU A 191 -12.84 13.14 -23.91
CA LEU A 191 -13.28 11.77 -23.63
C LEU A 191 -13.22 10.89 -24.89
N VAL A 192 -13.66 11.42 -26.04
CA VAL A 192 -13.61 10.70 -27.32
C VAL A 192 -12.16 10.44 -27.74
N ARG A 193 -11.27 11.42 -27.60
CA ARG A 193 -9.84 11.27 -27.90
C ARG A 193 -9.14 10.26 -26.98
N ALA A 194 -9.55 10.21 -25.71
CA ALA A 194 -8.97 9.30 -24.72
C ALA A 194 -9.55 7.88 -24.79
N LEU A 195 -10.67 7.67 -25.49
CA LEU A 195 -11.36 6.37 -25.56
C LEU A 195 -10.44 5.18 -25.92
N PRO A 196 -9.51 5.30 -26.89
CA PRO A 196 -8.56 4.22 -27.20
C PRO A 196 -7.56 3.93 -26.08
N LEU A 197 -7.33 4.88 -25.16
CA LEU A 197 -6.40 4.75 -24.04
C LEU A 197 -7.05 4.13 -22.79
N ILE A 198 -8.38 4.13 -22.69
CA ILE A 198 -9.10 3.60 -21.51
C ILE A 198 -8.74 2.14 -21.18
N PRO A 199 -8.67 1.20 -22.15
CA PRO A 199 -8.26 -0.17 -21.86
C PRO A 199 -6.86 -0.26 -21.23
N VAL A 200 -5.93 0.57 -21.71
CA VAL A 200 -4.56 0.62 -21.20
C VAL A 200 -4.51 1.30 -19.82
N ALA A 201 -5.32 2.34 -19.59
CA ALA A 201 -5.49 2.96 -18.28
C ALA A 201 -5.99 1.96 -17.24
N PHE A 202 -6.94 1.09 -17.61
CA PHE A 202 -7.44 0.02 -16.71
C PHE A 202 -6.37 -1.03 -16.44
N LEU A 203 -5.57 -1.39 -17.45
CA LEU A 203 -4.42 -2.28 -17.24
C LEU A 203 -3.46 -1.69 -16.20
N PHE A 204 -3.09 -0.41 -16.36
CA PHE A 204 -2.20 0.28 -15.41
C PHE A 204 -2.82 0.43 -14.02
N ALA A 205 -4.12 0.72 -13.92
CA ALA A 205 -4.83 0.74 -12.64
C ALA A 205 -4.76 -0.61 -11.92
N GLY A 206 -4.93 -1.71 -12.67
CA GLY A 206 -4.85 -3.07 -12.15
C GLY A 206 -3.45 -3.46 -11.68
N THR A 207 -2.42 -3.13 -12.46
CA THR A 207 -1.02 -3.36 -12.06
C THR A 207 -0.61 -2.51 -10.89
N ASN A 208 -1.05 -1.24 -10.85
CA ASN A 208 -0.76 -0.32 -9.76
C ASN A 208 -1.38 -0.81 -8.44
N ALA A 209 -2.67 -1.17 -8.48
CA ALA A 209 -3.38 -1.70 -7.32
C ALA A 209 -2.70 -2.98 -6.81
N PHE A 210 -2.34 -3.91 -7.71
CA PHE A 210 -1.64 -5.14 -7.31
C PHE A 210 -0.28 -4.83 -6.66
N ALA A 211 0.52 -3.96 -7.30
CA ALA A 211 1.84 -3.60 -6.81
C ALA A 211 1.77 -2.99 -5.40
N GLU A 212 0.86 -2.04 -5.18
CA GLU A 212 0.70 -1.38 -3.88
C GLU A 212 0.09 -2.27 -2.80
N GLU A 213 -0.85 -3.16 -3.16
CA GLU A 213 -1.36 -4.16 -2.22
C GLU A 213 -0.25 -5.12 -1.79
N MET A 214 0.63 -5.53 -2.71
CA MET A 214 1.78 -6.37 -2.39
C MET A 214 2.82 -5.63 -1.55
N GLN A 215 3.17 -4.39 -1.91
CA GLN A 215 4.21 -3.59 -1.26
C GLN A 215 3.82 -3.19 0.16
N TYR A 216 2.60 -2.69 0.35
CA TYR A 216 2.22 -2.04 1.61
C TYR A 216 1.34 -2.90 2.51
N ARG A 217 0.67 -3.93 1.98
CA ARG A 217 -0.27 -4.76 2.76
C ARG A 217 0.15 -6.21 2.81
N ALA A 218 -0.01 -6.97 1.74
CA ALA A 218 0.16 -8.41 1.72
C ALA A 218 1.52 -8.84 2.30
N SER A 219 2.61 -8.18 1.92
CA SER A 219 3.94 -8.44 2.46
C SER A 219 4.11 -8.06 3.93
N LEU A 220 3.49 -6.97 4.38
CA LEU A 220 3.70 -6.40 5.70
C LEU A 220 2.73 -6.93 6.77
N LEU A 221 1.49 -7.29 6.40
CA LEU A 221 0.46 -7.74 7.33
C LEU A 221 0.66 -9.17 7.84
N GLY A 222 1.15 -10.08 7.00
CA GLY A 222 1.08 -11.53 7.19
C GLY A 222 1.52 -12.01 8.58
N ASP A 223 2.74 -11.68 8.97
CA ASP A 223 3.28 -12.02 10.29
C ASP A 223 2.98 -10.96 11.34
N LEU A 224 2.94 -9.69 10.95
CA LEU A 224 2.73 -8.58 11.88
C LEU A 224 1.44 -8.74 12.69
N GLN A 225 0.35 -9.18 12.06
CA GLN A 225 -0.92 -9.42 12.76
C GLN A 225 -0.83 -10.48 13.88
N LYS A 226 0.10 -11.44 13.76
CA LYS A 226 0.28 -12.51 14.75
C LYS A 226 1.08 -12.01 15.96
N ILE A 227 1.86 -10.93 15.77
CA ILE A 227 2.79 -10.39 16.75
C ILE A 227 2.14 -9.27 17.56
N VAL A 228 1.61 -8.25 16.88
CA VAL A 228 1.04 -7.06 17.54
C VAL A 228 -0.50 -7.07 17.57
N GLY A 229 -1.13 -8.06 16.94
CA GLY A 229 -2.58 -8.15 16.78
C GLY A 229 -3.07 -7.53 15.47
N ALA A 230 -4.26 -7.94 15.03
CA ALA A 230 -4.83 -7.55 13.74
C ALA A 230 -5.04 -6.03 13.61
N ASP A 231 -5.64 -5.39 14.62
CA ASP A 231 -5.93 -3.96 14.57
C ASP A 231 -4.66 -3.11 14.50
N GLN A 232 -3.64 -3.47 15.29
CA GLN A 232 -2.35 -2.78 15.28
C GLN A 232 -1.65 -2.97 13.92
N ALA A 233 -1.66 -4.18 13.37
CA ALA A 233 -1.06 -4.46 12.07
C ALA A 233 -1.76 -3.71 10.92
N ILE A 234 -3.10 -3.61 10.95
CA ILE A 234 -3.89 -2.81 10.01
C ILE A 234 -3.42 -1.36 10.05
N TRP A 235 -3.40 -0.75 11.24
CA TRP A 235 -3.08 0.66 11.36
C TRP A 235 -1.60 0.97 11.09
N LEU A 236 -0.66 0.10 11.47
CA LEU A 236 0.77 0.26 11.13
C LEU A 236 0.98 0.30 9.61
N SER A 237 0.42 -0.67 8.89
CA SER A 237 0.50 -0.73 7.43
C SER A 237 -0.19 0.48 6.78
N ALA A 238 -1.39 0.82 7.25
CA ALA A 238 -2.16 1.96 6.76
C ALA A 238 -1.46 3.30 6.97
N THR A 239 -0.87 3.53 8.14
CA THR A 239 -0.12 4.75 8.45
C THR A 239 1.12 4.86 7.59
N PHE A 240 1.87 3.76 7.42
CA PHE A 240 3.05 3.76 6.54
C PHE A 240 2.67 4.07 5.09
N PHE A 241 1.60 3.46 4.58
CA PHE A 241 1.05 3.75 3.25
C PHE A 241 0.55 5.19 3.11
N GLY A 242 -0.14 5.71 4.13
CA GLY A 242 -0.60 7.09 4.18
C GLY A 242 0.57 8.06 4.03
N PHE A 243 1.62 7.92 4.83
CA PHE A 243 2.79 8.82 4.72
C PHE A 243 3.50 8.73 3.37
N ALA A 244 3.53 7.56 2.74
CA ALA A 244 4.07 7.41 1.38
C ALA A 244 3.35 8.28 0.32
N HIS A 245 2.13 8.74 0.61
CA HIS A 245 1.36 9.63 -0.27
C HIS A 245 1.60 11.11 -0.02
N TYR A 246 2.40 11.49 0.99
CA TYR A 246 2.61 12.90 1.31
C TYR A 246 3.26 13.68 0.16
N PHE A 247 4.25 13.09 -0.53
CA PHE A 247 5.02 13.78 -1.58
C PHE A 247 4.58 13.46 -3.02
N GLY A 248 3.85 12.37 -3.25
CA GLY A 248 3.59 11.86 -4.61
C GLY A 248 2.24 11.18 -4.82
N GLY A 249 1.29 11.35 -3.88
CA GLY A 249 -0.07 10.84 -4.01
C GLY A 249 -0.99 11.73 -4.85
N ALA A 250 -2.11 11.17 -5.29
CA ALA A 250 -3.23 11.92 -5.85
C ALA A 250 -4.47 11.70 -4.96
N PRO A 251 -4.74 12.57 -3.97
CA PRO A 251 -4.05 13.83 -3.65
C PRO A 251 -2.74 13.63 -2.85
N ALA A 252 -1.87 14.64 -2.87
CA ALA A 252 -0.65 14.71 -2.06
C ALA A 252 -0.89 15.49 -0.74
N GLY A 253 0.15 15.62 0.08
CA GLY A 253 0.12 16.35 1.35
C GLY A 253 -0.77 15.70 2.42
N ILE A 254 -1.24 16.50 3.37
CA ILE A 254 -2.07 16.02 4.50
C ILE A 254 -3.34 15.30 4.02
N PRO A 255 -4.12 15.82 3.04
CA PRO A 255 -5.29 15.11 2.52
C PRO A 255 -4.90 13.74 1.95
N GLY A 256 -3.80 13.65 1.21
CA GLY A 256 -3.24 12.40 0.70
C GLY A 256 -2.97 11.39 1.80
N VAL A 257 -2.27 11.81 2.87
CA VAL A 257 -1.96 10.95 4.01
C VAL A 257 -3.22 10.39 4.67
N LEU A 258 -4.21 11.25 4.92
CA LEU A 258 -5.43 10.85 5.61
C LEU A 258 -6.28 9.91 4.75
N ILE A 259 -6.51 10.25 3.48
CA ILE A 259 -7.34 9.45 2.57
C ILE A 259 -6.66 8.11 2.28
N ALA A 260 -5.39 8.13 1.88
CA ALA A 260 -4.63 6.91 1.60
C ALA A 260 -4.51 6.04 2.85
N GLY A 261 -4.29 6.63 4.02
CA GLY A 261 -4.26 5.90 5.29
C GLY A 261 -5.60 5.22 5.62
N LEU A 262 -6.71 5.95 5.54
CA LEU A 262 -8.04 5.39 5.83
C LEU A 262 -8.43 4.28 4.85
N LEU A 263 -8.17 4.48 3.55
CA LEU A 263 -8.42 3.47 2.53
C LEU A 263 -7.47 2.28 2.68
N GLY A 264 -6.21 2.52 3.02
CA GLY A 264 -5.25 1.46 3.36
C GLY A 264 -5.71 0.62 4.54
N ALA A 265 -6.29 1.23 5.58
CA ALA A 265 -6.88 0.51 6.70
C ALA A 265 -8.10 -0.32 6.27
N LEU A 266 -8.96 0.21 5.40
CA LEU A 266 -10.09 -0.52 4.81
C LEU A 266 -9.60 -1.74 4.02
N PHE A 267 -8.63 -1.56 3.14
CA PHE A 267 -8.08 -2.63 2.30
C PHE A 267 -7.40 -3.70 3.16
N ALA A 268 -6.62 -3.30 4.16
CA ALA A 268 -6.03 -4.20 5.15
C ALA A 268 -7.09 -5.03 5.90
N ARG A 269 -8.20 -4.43 6.32
CA ARG A 269 -9.33 -5.16 6.93
C ARG A 269 -9.96 -6.16 5.96
N CYS A 270 -10.19 -5.77 4.71
CA CYS A 270 -10.69 -6.66 3.67
C CYS A 270 -9.71 -7.81 3.40
N MET A 271 -8.39 -7.55 3.41
CA MET A 271 -7.36 -8.57 3.23
C MET A 271 -7.35 -9.60 4.35
N LEU A 272 -7.35 -9.14 5.62
CA LEU A 272 -7.40 -10.04 6.78
C LEU A 272 -8.71 -10.83 6.83
N GLY A 273 -9.82 -10.15 6.57
CA GLY A 273 -11.16 -10.73 6.63
C GLY A 273 -11.40 -11.79 5.56
N SER A 274 -11.05 -11.48 4.30
CA SER A 274 -11.18 -12.41 3.18
C SER A 274 -10.00 -13.38 3.06
N LYS A 275 -8.92 -13.19 3.81
CA LYS A 275 -7.68 -13.99 3.74
C LYS A 275 -7.05 -14.06 2.35
N GLY A 276 -7.23 -13.03 1.53
CA GLY A 276 -6.67 -12.98 0.18
C GLY A 276 -6.59 -11.57 -0.37
N ILE A 277 -5.88 -11.44 -1.49
CA ILE A 277 -5.60 -10.15 -2.14
C ILE A 277 -6.74 -9.67 -3.03
N VAL A 278 -7.63 -10.56 -3.50
CA VAL A 278 -8.61 -10.22 -4.56
C VAL A 278 -9.59 -9.14 -4.15
N VAL A 279 -10.14 -9.18 -2.94
CA VAL A 279 -11.09 -8.16 -2.46
C VAL A 279 -10.44 -6.78 -2.35
N PRO A 280 -9.34 -6.59 -1.58
CA PRO A 280 -8.69 -5.27 -1.52
C PRO A 280 -8.15 -4.81 -2.87
N TRP A 281 -7.59 -5.73 -3.67
CA TRP A 281 -7.13 -5.41 -5.03
C TRP A 281 -8.26 -4.87 -5.90
N PHE A 282 -9.44 -5.49 -5.87
CA PHE A 282 -10.57 -5.04 -6.70
C PHE A 282 -11.05 -3.65 -6.28
N ILE A 283 -11.21 -3.40 -4.97
CA ILE A 283 -11.63 -2.08 -4.47
C ILE A 283 -10.60 -1.01 -4.87
N HIS A 284 -9.31 -1.31 -4.69
CA HIS A 284 -8.22 -0.41 -5.05
C HIS A 284 -8.13 -0.22 -6.58
N PHE A 285 -8.34 -1.28 -7.37
CA PHE A 285 -8.43 -1.19 -8.83
C PHE A 285 -9.54 -0.23 -9.26
N CYS A 286 -10.74 -0.32 -8.67
CA CYS A 286 -11.84 0.58 -9.00
C CYS A 286 -11.48 2.05 -8.73
N GLN A 287 -10.82 2.35 -7.61
CA GLN A 287 -10.29 3.69 -7.32
C GLN A 287 -9.26 4.12 -8.38
N ASN A 288 -8.27 3.27 -8.68
CA ASN A 288 -7.23 3.59 -9.63
C ASN A 288 -7.77 3.70 -11.07
N ALA A 289 -8.82 2.97 -11.43
CA ALA A 289 -9.43 3.05 -12.75
C ALA A 289 -9.91 4.47 -13.03
N VAL A 290 -10.45 5.18 -12.02
CA VAL A 290 -10.79 6.61 -12.14
C VAL A 290 -9.53 7.44 -12.37
N ILE A 291 -8.53 7.31 -11.49
CA ILE A 291 -7.30 8.13 -11.52
C ILE A 291 -6.56 7.97 -12.86
N PHE A 292 -6.33 6.73 -13.29
CA PHE A 292 -5.60 6.44 -14.53
C PHE A 292 -6.39 6.85 -15.77
N THR A 293 -7.72 6.83 -15.72
CA THR A 293 -8.55 7.36 -16.82
C THR A 293 -8.36 8.87 -16.94
N PHE A 294 -8.35 9.61 -15.83
CA PHE A 294 -8.07 11.05 -15.84
C PHE A 294 -6.66 11.37 -16.34
N TRP A 295 -5.65 10.56 -15.99
CA TRP A 295 -4.30 10.72 -16.53
C TRP A 295 -4.23 10.43 -18.04
N ALA A 296 -4.96 9.42 -18.52
CA ALA A 296 -5.05 9.15 -19.95
C ALA A 296 -5.71 10.32 -20.70
N ILE A 297 -6.78 10.88 -20.15
CA ILE A 297 -7.47 12.07 -20.68
C ILE A 297 -6.52 13.28 -20.71
N GLY A 298 -5.79 13.55 -19.63
CA GLY A 298 -4.81 14.63 -19.57
C GLY A 298 -3.66 14.47 -20.56
N SER A 299 -3.36 13.24 -21.01
CA SER A 299 -2.31 12.98 -22.00
C SER A 299 -2.69 13.33 -23.44
N VAL A 300 -3.99 13.58 -23.71
CA VAL A 300 -4.52 13.95 -25.03
C VAL A 300 -5.18 15.33 -25.03
N ALA A 301 -5.04 16.06 -23.93
CA ALA A 301 -5.57 17.41 -23.74
C ALA A 301 -4.69 18.49 -24.39
#